data_AF-A0A974SYF1-F1
#
_entry.id   AF-A0A974SYF1-F1
#
_cell.length_a   1.000
_cell.length_b   1.000
_cell.length_c   1.000
_cell.angle_alpha   90.00
_cell.angle_beta   90.00
_cell.angle_gamma   90.00
#
_symmetry.space_group_name_H-M   'P 1'
#
loop_
_entity.id
_entity.type
_entity.pdbx_description
1 polymer ?
#
loop_
_entity_poly.entity_id
_entity_poly.type
_entity_poly.pdbx_seq_one_letter_code
_entity_poly.pdbx_strand_id
1 'polypeptide(L)'
;MKAHGTIVLIALSIGYQACAAQPENRLERLFFTPEQRANLERIRRLPSSNGEIHETRGEFTLNGEITRSNGRRIRWGNNQHIPDEVALPATLAVGDTLLNENGNRLSILGDGKIEIRRAKGKP
;
A
#
# COMPACT_ATOMS: atom_id res chain seq x y z
N MET A 1 42.71 -62.63 -7.87
CA MET A 1 41.74 -62.43 -8.98
C MET A 1 41.02 -61.11 -8.75
N LYS A 2 41.03 -60.24 -9.78
CA LYS A 2 40.10 -59.13 -10.06
C LYS A 2 40.15 -57.94 -9.07
N ALA A 3 40.79 -56.81 -9.39
CA ALA A 3 40.61 -55.82 -10.45
C ALA A 3 39.82 -54.60 -9.95
N HIS A 4 40.49 -53.44 -10.03
CA HIS A 4 39.96 -52.12 -10.42
C HIS A 4 38.92 -51.55 -9.45
N GLY A 5 39.22 -50.46 -8.75
CA GLY A 5 39.58 -49.19 -9.37
C GLY A 5 38.54 -48.17 -8.93
N THR A 6 38.87 -46.89 -9.05
CA THR A 6 37.84 -45.84 -9.13
C THR A 6 37.00 -45.66 -7.87
N ILE A 7 37.54 -44.95 -6.88
CA ILE A 7 36.91 -43.82 -6.18
C ILE A 7 38.11 -43.05 -5.61
N VAL A 8 38.86 -42.32 -6.44
CA VAL A 8 38.50 -40.96 -6.88
C VAL A 8 38.03 -40.17 -5.67
N LEU A 9 38.94 -39.36 -5.10
CA LEU A 9 38.68 -37.92 -5.06
C LEU A 9 37.36 -37.47 -4.40
N ILE A 10 36.94 -38.11 -3.31
CA ILE A 10 35.85 -37.61 -2.44
C ILE A 10 36.42 -37.29 -1.04
N ALA A 11 37.60 -36.69 -1.02
CA ALA A 11 38.15 -36.03 0.18
C ALA A 11 38.02 -34.49 0.08
N LEU A 12 37.32 -33.97 -0.94
CA LEU A 12 37.25 -32.54 -1.24
C LEU A 12 35.90 -32.12 -1.85
N SER A 13 34.81 -32.39 -1.14
CA SER A 13 33.54 -31.68 -1.31
C SER A 13 33.05 -31.35 0.09
N ILE A 14 33.78 -30.48 0.79
CA ILE A 14 33.40 -29.05 0.88
C ILE A 14 31.92 -28.98 1.23
N GLY A 15 31.67 -28.80 2.51
CA GLY A 15 30.37 -28.38 3.02
C GLY A 15 29.99 -27.07 2.34
N TYR A 16 29.23 -27.16 1.26
CA TYR A 16 28.26 -26.15 0.90
C TYR A 16 26.97 -26.50 1.64
N GLN A 17 27.03 -26.45 2.97
CA GLN A 17 25.83 -26.04 3.70
C GLN A 17 25.56 -24.65 3.18
N ALA A 18 24.59 -24.53 2.27
CA ALA A 18 23.94 -23.29 1.96
C ALA A 18 23.27 -22.83 3.26
N CYS A 19 24.08 -22.21 4.13
CA CYS A 19 23.59 -21.30 5.13
C CYS A 19 22.94 -20.18 4.33
N ALA A 20 21.64 -20.35 4.04
CA ALA A 20 20.79 -19.24 3.71
C ALA A 20 20.93 -18.30 4.90
N ALA A 21 21.83 -17.32 4.77
CA ALA A 21 22.04 -16.25 5.72
C ALA A 21 20.67 -15.59 5.91
N GLN A 22 20.00 -15.99 6.96
CA GLN A 22 18.71 -15.49 7.37
C GLN A 22 19.01 -14.09 7.88
N PRO A 23 18.61 -13.00 7.20
CA PRO A 23 19.08 -11.69 7.58
C PRO A 23 18.53 -11.36 8.97
N GLU A 24 19.40 -11.43 9.98
CA GLU A 24 19.14 -11.14 11.40
C GLU A 24 18.67 -9.70 11.68
N ASN A 25 18.48 -8.86 10.65
CA ASN A 25 18.06 -7.48 10.75
C ASN A 25 16.59 -7.31 10.34
N ARG A 26 15.66 -7.93 11.09
CA ARG A 26 14.22 -7.88 10.78
C ARG A 26 13.53 -6.56 11.17
N LEU A 27 14.15 -5.71 11.99
CA LEU A 27 13.51 -4.50 12.53
C LEU A 27 14.33 -3.19 12.48
N GLU A 28 15.56 -3.19 11.96
CA GLU A 28 16.39 -1.96 11.93
C GLU A 28 16.49 -1.29 10.54
N ARG A 29 15.94 -1.93 9.50
CA ARG A 29 15.88 -1.36 8.15
C ARG A 29 14.45 -0.89 7.86
N LEU A 30 14.25 0.43 7.95
CA LEU A 30 13.04 1.12 7.50
C LEU A 30 12.74 0.94 5.99
N PHE A 31 13.69 0.36 5.23
CA PHE A 31 13.59 0.19 3.79
C PHE A 31 13.72 -1.27 3.35
N PHE A 32 12.86 -1.63 2.39
CA PHE A 32 12.89 -2.88 1.65
C PHE A 32 14.24 -3.11 0.95
N THR A 33 14.64 -4.37 0.79
CA THR A 33 15.77 -4.74 -0.09
C THR A 33 15.44 -4.38 -1.55
N PRO A 34 16.46 -4.24 -2.43
CA PRO A 34 16.23 -4.06 -3.87
C PRO A 34 15.31 -5.13 -4.48
N GLU A 35 15.47 -6.38 -4.06
CA GLU A 35 14.66 -7.52 -4.51
C GLU A 35 13.19 -7.41 -4.07
N GLN A 36 12.96 -7.04 -2.81
CA GLN A 36 11.61 -6.81 -2.27
C GLN A 36 10.90 -5.68 -3.02
N ARG A 37 11.62 -4.60 -3.34
CA ARG A 37 11.10 -3.50 -4.15
C ARG A 37 10.79 -3.95 -5.58
N ALA A 38 11.66 -4.74 -6.20
CA ALA A 38 11.42 -5.27 -7.54
C ALA A 38 10.18 -6.19 -7.59
N ASN A 39 9.94 -6.96 -6.53
CA ASN A 39 8.73 -7.78 -6.40
C ASN A 39 7.47 -6.89 -6.29
N LEU A 40 7.47 -5.88 -5.42
CA LEU A 40 6.36 -4.92 -5.30
C LEU A 40 6.09 -4.19 -6.62
N GLU A 41 7.13 -3.80 -7.36
CA GLU A 41 6.98 -3.18 -8.69
C GLU A 41 6.36 -4.14 -9.71
N ARG A 42 6.66 -5.45 -9.62
CA ARG A 42 5.98 -6.46 -10.45
C ARG A 42 4.50 -6.56 -10.08
N ILE A 43 4.19 -6.62 -8.78
CA ILE A 43 2.82 -6.64 -8.24
C ILE A 43 2.03 -5.40 -8.70
N ARG A 44 2.64 -4.22 -8.66
CA ARG A 44 2.03 -2.97 -9.12
C ARG A 44 1.71 -2.97 -10.62
N ARG A 45 2.55 -3.62 -11.44
CA ARG A 45 2.37 -3.71 -12.90
C ARG A 45 1.38 -4.78 -13.33
N LEU A 46 1.09 -5.76 -12.47
CA LEU A 46 -0.02 -6.66 -12.74
C LEU A 46 -1.27 -5.80 -12.88
N PRO A 47 -2.11 -6.07 -13.89
CA PRO A 47 -3.44 -5.48 -13.97
C PRO A 47 -4.20 -5.97 -12.74
N SER A 48 -4.09 -5.22 -11.66
CA SER A 48 -5.11 -5.23 -10.64
C SER A 48 -6.39 -4.81 -11.37
N SER A 49 -7.54 -5.34 -10.98
CA SER A 49 -8.85 -4.81 -11.36
C SER A 49 -9.02 -3.40 -10.76
N ASN A 50 -8.12 -2.49 -11.14
CA ASN A 50 -8.01 -1.10 -10.72
C ASN A 50 -8.96 -0.32 -11.62
N GLY A 51 -10.23 -0.28 -11.25
CA GLY A 51 -11.22 0.49 -12.00
C GLY A 51 -12.64 0.21 -11.56
N GLU A 52 -12.92 -1.01 -11.09
CA GLU A 52 -14.06 -1.20 -10.23
C GLU A 52 -13.61 -0.69 -8.86
N ILE A 53 -14.01 0.55 -8.54
CA ILE A 53 -14.39 0.84 -7.17
C ILE A 53 -15.26 -0.35 -6.83
N HIS A 54 -14.76 -1.28 -6.02
CA HIS A 54 -15.60 -2.30 -5.45
C HIS A 54 -16.66 -1.48 -4.71
N GLU A 55 -17.82 -1.34 -5.35
CA GLU A 55 -19.07 -1.06 -4.68
C GLU A 55 -19.26 -2.27 -3.78
N THR A 56 -18.49 -2.31 -2.69
CA THR A 56 -18.78 -3.11 -1.53
C THR A 56 -20.10 -2.53 -1.06
N ARG A 57 -21.16 -3.13 -1.61
CA ARG A 57 -22.57 -2.90 -1.35
C ARG A 57 -22.75 -2.29 0.03
N GLY A 58 -23.02 -0.99 0.08
CA GLY A 58 -23.29 -0.29 1.34
C GLY A 58 -22.49 0.98 1.52
N GLU A 59 -21.17 0.90 1.46
CA GLU A 59 -20.34 1.84 2.22
C GLU A 59 -19.11 2.31 1.44
N PHE A 60 -18.95 3.62 1.39
CA PHE A 60 -17.80 4.25 0.76
C PHE A 60 -17.11 5.20 1.74
N THR A 61 -15.88 4.90 2.13
CA THR A 61 -15.08 5.76 3.02
C THR A 61 -14.01 6.50 2.23
N LEU A 62 -13.96 7.83 2.35
CA LEU A 62 -12.86 8.62 1.79
C LEU A 62 -11.67 8.57 2.75
N ASN A 63 -10.64 7.78 2.45
CA ASN A 63 -9.49 7.60 3.35
C ASN A 63 -8.48 8.75 3.31
N GLY A 64 -8.36 9.43 2.16
CA GLY A 64 -7.36 10.47 2.00
C GLY A 64 -7.50 11.29 0.73
N GLU A 65 -7.05 12.53 0.80
CA GLU A 65 -6.93 13.43 -0.34
C GLU A 65 -5.59 14.18 -0.26
N ILE A 66 -4.85 14.22 -1.36
CA ILE A 66 -3.70 15.09 -1.55
C ILE A 66 -4.06 16.10 -2.64
N THR A 67 -4.08 17.38 -2.27
CA THR A 67 -4.21 18.48 -3.22
C THR A 67 -2.82 18.99 -3.60
N ARG A 68 -2.51 18.98 -4.90
CA ARG A 68 -1.28 19.54 -5.46
C ARG A 68 -1.43 21.06 -5.65
N SER A 69 -0.30 21.76 -5.70
CA SER A 69 -0.27 23.22 -5.92
C SER A 69 -0.92 23.66 -7.24
N ASN A 70 -0.96 22.79 -8.24
CA ASN A 70 -1.63 23.02 -9.52
C ASN A 70 -3.16 22.78 -9.47
N GLY A 71 -3.72 22.51 -8.29
CA GLY A 71 -5.14 22.25 -8.09
C GLY A 71 -5.57 20.79 -8.33
N ARG A 72 -4.71 19.93 -8.88
CA ARG A 72 -5.05 18.51 -9.08
C ARG A 72 -5.10 17.77 -7.75
N ARG A 73 -6.07 16.89 -7.60
CA ARG A 73 -6.28 16.10 -6.37
C ARG A 73 -5.99 14.64 -6.64
N ILE A 74 -5.40 13.95 -5.67
CA ILE A 74 -5.25 12.49 -5.69
C ILE A 74 -6.00 11.99 -4.47
N ARG A 75 -6.97 11.10 -4.68
CA ARG A 75 -7.88 10.65 -3.63
C ARG A 75 -7.81 9.15 -3.47
N TRP A 76 -8.02 8.69 -2.24
CA TRP A 76 -8.14 7.28 -1.91
C TRP A 76 -9.44 7.04 -1.16
N GLY A 77 -10.21 6.05 -1.61
CA GLY A 77 -11.43 5.61 -0.94
C GLY A 77 -11.51 4.10 -0.92
N ASN A 78 -12.03 3.54 0.16
CA ASN A 78 -11.98 2.11 0.46
C ASN A 78 -10.59 1.50 0.18
N ASN A 79 -9.54 2.20 0.59
CA ASN A 79 -8.12 1.84 0.42
C ASN A 79 -7.64 1.73 -1.04
N GLN A 80 -8.42 2.23 -2.01
CA GLN A 80 -8.10 2.20 -3.44
C GLN A 80 -7.97 3.62 -3.99
N HIS A 81 -7.17 3.77 -5.05
CA HIS A 81 -7.05 5.04 -5.77
C HIS A 81 -8.36 5.36 -6.49
N ILE A 82 -8.87 6.57 -6.28
CA ILE A 82 -10.06 7.07 -6.95
C ILE A 82 -9.61 7.83 -8.20
N PRO A 83 -10.02 7.40 -9.41
CA PRO A 83 -9.74 8.13 -10.65
C PRO A 83 -10.30 9.56 -10.61
N ASP A 84 -9.67 10.47 -11.35
CA ASP A 84 -10.07 11.89 -11.36
C ASP A 84 -11.48 12.09 -11.95
N GLU A 85 -11.95 11.15 -12.77
CA GLU A 85 -13.28 11.15 -13.40
C GLU A 85 -14.40 10.87 -12.40
N VAL A 86 -14.10 10.24 -11.27
CA VAL A 86 -15.10 9.93 -10.24
C VAL A 86 -15.35 11.17 -9.38
N ALA A 87 -16.50 11.80 -9.58
CA ALA A 87 -16.96 12.89 -8.76
C ALA A 87 -17.40 12.38 -7.38
N LEU A 88 -16.83 12.95 -6.32
CA LEU A 88 -17.30 12.73 -4.95
C LEU A 88 -18.14 13.92 -4.50
N PRO A 89 -19.10 13.74 -3.58
CA PRO A 89 -19.82 14.86 -2.99
C PRO A 89 -18.84 15.86 -2.38
N ALA A 90 -18.99 17.15 -2.69
CA ALA A 90 -18.10 18.20 -2.18
C ALA A 90 -18.07 18.30 -0.64
N THR A 91 -19.12 17.79 0.01
CA THR A 91 -19.27 17.77 1.47
C THR A 91 -18.58 16.57 2.13
N LEU A 92 -18.14 15.58 1.37
CA LEU A 92 -17.50 14.39 1.93
C LEU A 92 -16.10 14.74 2.44
N ALA A 93 -15.91 14.77 3.75
CA ALA A 93 -14.61 15.02 4.33
C ALA A 93 -13.76 13.75 4.32
N VAL A 94 -12.44 13.90 4.36
CA VAL A 94 -11.54 12.77 4.59
C VAL A 94 -11.85 12.17 5.95
N GLY A 95 -11.98 10.84 5.98
CA GLY A 95 -12.40 10.05 7.13
C GLY A 95 -13.89 9.73 7.14
N ASP A 96 -14.73 10.47 6.42
CA ASP A 96 -16.16 10.22 6.39
C ASP A 96 -16.52 8.99 5.54
N THR A 97 -17.57 8.29 5.95
CA THR A 97 -18.17 7.15 5.25
C THR A 97 -19.56 7.52 4.73
N LEU A 98 -19.78 7.38 3.44
CA LEU A 98 -21.09 7.42 2.80
C LEU A 98 -21.77 6.07 2.92
N LEU A 99 -22.99 6.06 3.44
CA LEU A 99 -23.89 4.92 3.46
C LEU A 99 -24.85 5.05 2.26
N ASN A 100 -24.68 4.18 1.28
CA ASN A 100 -25.41 4.21 0.01
C ASN A 100 -26.92 3.96 0.17
N GLU A 101 -27.36 3.36 1.28
CA GLU A 101 -28.75 2.97 1.49
C GLU A 101 -29.67 4.17 1.72
N ASN A 102 -29.15 5.23 2.36
CA ASN A 102 -29.96 6.39 2.78
C ASN A 102 -29.34 7.74 2.37
N GLY A 103 -28.16 7.73 1.72
CA GLY A 103 -27.35 8.94 1.54
C GLY A 103 -26.81 9.51 2.86
N ASN A 104 -26.93 8.73 3.95
CA ASN A 104 -26.43 9.10 5.27
C ASN A 104 -24.91 9.07 5.27
N ARG A 105 -24.33 9.93 6.11
CA ARG A 105 -22.89 10.05 6.30
C ARG A 105 -22.53 9.75 7.74
N LEU A 106 -21.50 8.95 7.94
CA LEU A 106 -20.84 8.79 9.22
C LEU A 106 -19.55 9.60 9.20
N SER A 107 -19.43 10.57 10.12
CA SER A 107 -18.17 11.28 10.33
C SER A 107 -17.42 10.68 11.50
N ILE A 108 -16.10 10.57 11.38
CA ILE A 108 -15.23 10.16 12.50
C ILE A 108 -15.32 11.12 13.70
N LEU A 109 -15.78 12.35 13.47
CA LEU A 109 -15.98 13.34 14.52
C LEU A 109 -17.36 13.24 15.20
N GLY A 110 -18.27 12.40 14.68
CA GLY A 110 -19.68 12.39 15.10
C GLY A 110 -20.31 13.77 14.94
N ASP A 111 -20.84 14.32 16.04
CA ASP A 111 -21.38 15.68 16.13
C ASP A 111 -20.30 16.76 16.39
N GLY A 112 -19.05 16.35 16.52
CA GLY A 112 -17.90 17.24 16.72
C GLY A 112 -17.59 18.06 15.47
N LYS A 113 -16.99 19.25 15.68
CA LYS A 113 -16.56 20.14 14.59
C LYS A 113 -15.11 20.59 14.78
N ILE A 114 -14.39 20.74 13.68
CA ILE A 114 -13.07 21.37 13.65
C ILE A 114 -13.24 22.81 13.18
N GLU A 115 -12.86 23.77 14.03
CA GLU A 115 -12.82 25.18 13.69
C GLU A 115 -11.36 25.60 13.44
N ILE A 116 -11.03 25.95 12.20
CA ILE A 116 -9.68 26.39 11.85
C ILE A 116 -9.59 27.92 12.03
N ARG A 117 -8.90 28.36 13.09
CA ARG A 117 -8.58 29.77 13.30
C ARG A 117 -7.19 30.07 12.75
N ARG A 118 -7.12 30.76 11.62
CA ARG A 118 -5.84 31.26 11.10
C ARG A 118 -5.53 32.59 11.75
N ALA A 119 -4.31 32.72 12.30
CA ALA A 119 -3.82 34.01 12.76
C ALA A 119 -3.79 34.99 11.59
N LYS A 120 -4.14 36.25 11.85
CA LYS A 120 -4.09 37.32 10.85
C LYS A 120 -2.63 37.49 10.44
N GLY A 121 -2.31 37.19 9.18
CA GLY A 121 -0.95 37.38 8.65
C GLY A 121 -0.52 38.83 8.87
N LYS A 122 0.70 39.03 9.39
CA LYS A 122 1.33 40.35 9.42
C LYS A 122 1.54 40.79 7.96
N PRO A 123 1.19 42.02 7.58
CA PRO A 123 1.39 42.53 6.22
C PRO A 123 2.86 42.53 5.81
#